data_AF-A0A4R1FA71-F1
#
_entry.id   AF-A0A4R1FA71-F1
#
_cell.length_a   1.000
_cell.length_b   1.000
_cell.length_c   1.000
_cell.angle_alpha   90.00
_cell.angle_beta   90.00
_cell.angle_gamma   90.00
#
_symmetry.space_group_name_H-M   'P 1'
#
loop_
_entity.id
_entity.type
_entity.pdbx_description
1 polymer ?
#
loop_
_entity_poly.entity_id
_entity_poly.type
_entity_poly.pdbx_seq_one_letter_code
_entity_poly.pdbx_strand_id
1 'polypeptide(L)'
;MSSIYFESNGKQSVTGRGRRATAAPVTESDIAPLATPGLILGLILLGLGVTALLRLGDWAGNYGSVLVVLAYVLYMAAALRLVLWGATTVWSLHRR
;
A
#
# COMPACT_ATOMS: atom_id res chain seq x y z
N MET A 1 48.39 -28.40 27.08
CA MET A 1 47.51 -27.21 27.13
C MET A 1 47.27 -26.76 25.71
N SER A 2 46.12 -27.11 25.10
CA SER A 2 45.71 -26.67 23.76
C SER A 2 44.34 -26.01 23.89
N SER A 3 44.28 -24.72 23.55
CA SER A 3 43.12 -23.84 23.72
C SER A 3 42.14 -24.09 22.57
N ILE A 4 40.96 -24.64 22.90
CA ILE A 4 39.82 -24.71 21.98
C ILE A 4 39.30 -23.27 21.83
N TYR A 5 39.70 -22.59 20.77
CA TYR A 5 39.11 -21.32 20.39
C TYR A 5 37.71 -21.59 19.82
N PHE A 6 36.68 -21.42 20.65
CA PHE A 6 35.31 -21.24 20.20
C PHE A 6 35.22 -19.86 19.53
N GLU A 7 35.35 -19.83 18.21
CA GLU A 7 35.01 -18.64 17.44
C GLU A 7 33.50 -18.45 17.51
N SER A 8 33.07 -17.43 18.25
CA SER A 8 31.67 -17.05 18.42
C SER A 8 31.10 -16.56 17.09
N ASN A 9 30.51 -17.47 16.32
CA ASN A 9 29.72 -17.15 15.13
C ASN A 9 28.33 -16.56 15.54
N GLY A 10 28.36 -15.55 16.39
CA GLY A 10 27.21 -14.90 17.02
C GLY A 10 26.49 -13.87 16.13
N LYS A 11 26.58 -13.99 14.80
CA LYS A 11 25.86 -13.11 13.85
C LYS A 11 24.92 -13.85 12.90
N GLN A 12 24.56 -15.09 13.21
CA GLN A 12 23.40 -15.72 12.60
C GLN A 12 22.15 -15.35 13.40
N SER A 13 21.61 -14.16 13.12
CA SER A 13 20.22 -13.83 13.46
C SER A 13 19.31 -14.69 12.59
N VAL A 14 19.02 -15.91 13.04
CA VAL A 14 18.20 -16.97 12.41
C VAL A 14 16.70 -16.67 12.53
N THR A 15 16.28 -15.42 12.36
CA THR A 15 14.85 -15.09 12.37
C THR A 15 14.52 -14.08 11.27
N GLY A 16 13.97 -14.59 10.17
CA GLY A 16 12.91 -13.88 9.45
C GLY A 16 13.28 -12.99 8.25
N ARG A 17 14.51 -13.01 7.71
CA ARG A 17 14.82 -12.23 6.48
C ARG A 17 14.68 -13.02 5.17
N GLY A 18 14.64 -14.36 5.21
CA GLY A 18 14.60 -15.21 4.01
C GLY A 18 13.21 -15.39 3.36
N ARG A 19 12.11 -15.22 4.09
CA ARG A 19 10.75 -15.48 3.56
C ARG A 19 10.14 -14.28 2.82
N ARG A 20 10.70 -13.07 2.96
CA ARG A 20 10.18 -11.86 2.30
C ARG A 20 10.84 -11.56 0.94
N ALA A 21 11.91 -12.27 0.58
CA ALA A 21 12.69 -12.00 -0.62
C ALA A 21 12.38 -12.93 -1.82
N THR A 22 11.70 -14.06 -1.61
CA THR A 22 11.42 -15.05 -2.67
C THR A 22 9.99 -15.01 -3.22
N ALA A 23 9.11 -14.16 -2.68
CA ALA A 23 7.76 -13.93 -3.21
C ALA A 23 7.61 -12.65 -4.07
N ALA A 24 8.68 -11.88 -4.26
CA ALA A 24 8.63 -10.60 -4.98
C ALA A 24 9.87 -10.42 -5.86
N PRO A 25 9.85 -11.00 -7.07
CA PRO A 25 10.16 -10.16 -8.24
C PRO A 25 9.32 -10.46 -9.50
N VAL A 26 8.60 -11.57 -9.54
CA VAL A 26 7.81 -11.96 -10.73
C VAL A 26 6.52 -11.16 -10.85
N THR A 27 5.82 -10.93 -9.72
CA THR A 27 4.56 -10.18 -9.71
C THR A 27 4.74 -8.67 -9.94
N GLU A 28 5.85 -8.08 -9.46
CA GLU A 28 6.12 -6.64 -9.63
C GLU A 28 6.32 -6.27 -11.11
N SER A 29 6.90 -7.18 -11.90
CA SER A 29 7.16 -6.97 -13.33
C SER A 29 5.89 -7.12 -14.18
N ASP A 30 5.03 -8.09 -13.85
CA ASP A 30 3.73 -8.31 -14.53
C ASP A 30 2.66 -7.28 -14.15
N ILE A 31 2.74 -6.70 -12.95
CA ILE A 31 1.78 -5.68 -12.47
C ILE A 31 2.19 -4.26 -12.90
N ALA A 32 3.43 -4.04 -13.34
CA ALA A 32 3.91 -2.73 -13.79
C ALA A 32 3.02 -2.03 -14.86
N PRO A 33 2.47 -2.74 -15.88
CA PRO A 33 1.52 -2.14 -16.83
C PRO A 33 0.18 -1.74 -16.19
N LEU A 34 -0.20 -2.40 -15.10
CA LEU A 34 -1.42 -2.13 -14.33
C LEU A 34 -1.31 -0.89 -13.42
N ALA A 35 -0.09 -0.37 -13.22
CA ALA A 35 0.12 0.82 -12.40
C ALA A 35 -0.60 2.06 -12.98
N THR A 36 -0.58 2.23 -14.30
CA THR A 36 -1.23 3.36 -14.99
C THR A 36 -2.75 3.34 -14.81
N PRO A 37 -3.49 2.26 -15.14
CA PRO A 37 -4.94 2.22 -14.89
C PRO A 37 -5.26 2.26 -13.39
N GLY A 38 -4.42 1.69 -12.51
CA GLY A 38 -4.59 1.79 -11.06
C GLY A 38 -4.50 3.24 -10.55
N LEU A 39 -3.57 4.03 -11.09
CA LEU A 39 -3.41 5.45 -10.77
C LEU A 39 -4.59 6.28 -11.28
N ILE A 40 -5.02 6.06 -12.53
CA ILE A 40 -6.19 6.72 -13.11
C ILE A 40 -7.45 6.41 -12.29
N LEU A 41 -7.67 5.13 -11.95
CA LEU A 41 -8.80 4.72 -11.14
C LEU A 41 -8.76 5.35 -9.74
N GLY A 42 -7.58 5.40 -9.11
CA GLY A 42 -7.38 6.08 -7.82
C GLY A 42 -7.70 7.57 -7.87
N LEU A 43 -7.33 8.26 -8.95
CA LEU A 43 -7.68 9.67 -9.16
C LEU A 43 -9.19 9.87 -9.36
N ILE A 44 -9.83 9.01 -10.14
CA ILE A 44 -11.29 9.02 -10.33
C ILE A 44 -11.99 8.82 -8.98
N LEU A 45 -11.53 7.85 -8.18
CA LEU A 45 -12.08 7.59 -6.84
C LEU A 45 -11.86 8.80 -5.90
N LEU A 46 -10.70 9.43 -5.92
CA LEU A 46 -10.48 10.68 -5.18
C LEU A 46 -11.46 11.78 -5.61
N GLY A 47 -11.64 11.96 -6.92
CA GLY A 47 -12.61 12.93 -7.47
C GLY A 47 -14.04 12.63 -7.01
N LEU A 48 -14.47 11.38 -7.11
CA LEU A 48 -15.78 10.95 -6.60
C LEU A 48 -15.90 11.19 -5.09
N GLY A 49 -14.85 10.91 -4.32
CA GLY A 49 -14.83 11.17 -2.88
C GLY A 49 -14.99 12.65 -2.52
N VAL A 50 -14.46 13.56 -3.33
CA VAL A 50 -14.70 15.01 -3.16
C VAL A 50 -16.16 15.35 -3.46
N THR A 51 -16.75 14.79 -4.53
CA THR A 51 -18.18 15.01 -4.81
C THR A 51 -19.10 14.40 -3.75
N ALA A 52 -18.70 13.28 -3.16
CA ALA A 52 -19.43 12.63 -2.08
C ALA A 52 -19.42 13.49 -0.80
N LEU A 53 -18.40 14.33 -0.59
CA LEU A 53 -18.32 15.27 0.52
C LEU A 53 -19.49 16.28 0.50
N LEU A 54 -19.95 16.69 -0.69
CA LEU A 54 -21.08 17.59 -0.87
C LEU A 54 -22.42 16.96 -0.46
N ARG A 55 -22.56 15.63 -0.60
CA ARG A 55 -23.75 14.88 -0.20
C ARG A 55 -23.64 14.26 1.19
N LEU A 56 -22.48 14.39 1.84
CA LEU A 56 -22.17 13.71 3.10
C LEU A 56 -23.08 14.16 4.24
N GLY A 57 -23.46 15.44 4.28
CA GLY A 57 -24.39 15.98 5.29
C GLY A 57 -25.79 15.39 5.17
N ASP A 58 -26.26 15.19 3.94
CA ASP A 58 -27.57 14.61 3.63
C ASP A 58 -27.61 13.12 4.04
N TRP A 59 -26.50 12.42 3.82
CA TRP A 59 -26.37 11.00 4.18
C TRP A 59 -26.20 10.80 5.69
N ALA A 60 -25.50 11.71 6.36
CA ALA A 60 -25.30 11.65 7.81
C ALA A 60 -26.61 11.80 8.59
N GLY A 61 -27.55 12.61 8.08
CA GLY A 61 -28.89 12.75 8.65
C GLY A 61 -29.76 11.49 8.47
N ASN A 62 -29.59 10.77 7.36
CA ASN A 62 -30.46 9.65 7.00
C ASN A 62 -29.96 8.28 7.50
N TYR A 63 -28.64 8.08 7.59
CA TYR A 63 -28.01 6.79 7.92
C TYR A 63 -27.18 6.81 9.21
N GLY A 64 -27.00 7.98 9.83
CA GLY A 64 -26.16 8.17 11.01
C GLY A 64 -24.74 8.59 10.68
N SER A 65 -24.30 9.67 11.32
CA SER A 65 -23.01 10.33 11.06
C SER A 65 -21.80 9.43 11.26
N VAL A 66 -21.81 8.55 12.27
CA VAL A 66 -20.68 7.67 12.58
C VAL A 66 -20.39 6.69 11.42
N LEU A 67 -21.43 6.06 10.87
CA LEU A 67 -21.28 5.08 9.81
C LEU A 67 -20.79 5.73 8.51
N VAL A 68 -21.34 6.91 8.19
CA VAL A 68 -21.00 7.69 7.01
C VAL A 68 -19.55 8.19 7.07
N VAL A 69 -19.12 8.72 8.22
CA VAL A 69 -17.73 9.17 8.42
C VAL A 69 -16.75 8.00 8.33
N LEU A 70 -17.06 6.86 8.97
CA LEU A 70 -16.19 5.68 8.92
C LEU A 70 -16.03 5.14 7.49
N ALA A 71 -17.14 5.00 6.76
CA ALA A 71 -17.14 4.56 5.37
C ALA A 71 -16.35 5.53 4.48
N TYR A 72 -16.53 6.84 4.69
CA TYR A 72 -15.79 7.86 3.95
C TYR A 72 -14.28 7.80 4.20
N VAL A 73 -13.86 7.63 5.45
CA VAL A 73 -12.44 7.49 5.83
C VAL A 73 -11.84 6.24 5.19
N LEU A 74 -12.53 5.10 5.23
CA LEU A 74 -12.05 3.85 4.62
C LEU A 74 -11.92 3.99 3.09
N TYR A 75 -12.90 4.62 2.46
CA TYR A 75 -12.88 4.92 1.03
C TYR A 75 -11.69 5.80 0.66
N MET A 76 -11.48 6.91 1.38
CA MET A 76 -10.38 7.82 1.13
C MET A 76 -9.02 7.18 1.39
N ALA A 77 -8.88 6.37 2.44
CA ALA A 77 -7.66 5.64 2.72
C ALA A 77 -7.32 4.65 1.60
N ALA A 78 -8.31 3.93 1.08
CA ALA A 78 -8.14 3.00 -0.03
C ALA A 78 -7.75 3.74 -1.33
N ALA A 79 -8.46 4.82 -1.67
CA ALA A 79 -8.18 5.63 -2.86
C ALA A 79 -6.77 6.24 -2.79
N LEU A 80 -6.40 6.83 -1.65
CA LEU A 80 -5.08 7.42 -1.45
C LEU A 80 -3.98 6.36 -1.54
N ARG A 81 -4.19 5.19 -0.93
CA ARG A 81 -3.21 4.09 -1.01
C ARG A 81 -3.05 3.57 -2.44
N LEU A 82 -4.14 3.50 -3.21
CA LEU A 82 -4.10 3.10 -4.61
C LEU A 82 -3.31 4.11 -5.47
N VAL A 83 -3.53 5.42 -5.26
CA VAL A 83 -2.79 6.48 -5.93
C VAL A 83 -1.31 6.47 -5.53
N LEU A 84 -1.01 6.33 -4.24
CA LEU A 84 0.37 6.27 -3.77
C LEU A 84 1.11 5.06 -4.37
N TRP A 85 0.49 3.89 -4.39
CA TRP A 85 1.08 2.71 -5.00
C TRP A 85 1.32 2.92 -6.49
N GLY A 86 0.30 3.35 -7.25
CA GLY A 86 0.45 3.64 -8.68
C GLY A 86 1.55 4.67 -8.95
N ALA A 87 1.62 5.75 -8.16
CA ALA A 87 2.64 6.77 -8.29
C ALA A 87 4.05 6.24 -8.01
N THR A 88 4.21 5.41 -6.96
CA THR A 88 5.50 4.79 -6.65
C THR A 88 5.97 3.81 -7.72
N THR A 89 5.05 3.06 -8.35
CA THR A 89 5.38 2.13 -9.44
C THR A 89 5.72 2.86 -10.73
N VAL A 90 4.99 3.93 -11.08
CA VAL A 90 5.32 4.76 -12.25
C VAL A 90 6.66 5.49 -12.05
N TRP A 91 6.91 6.00 -10.84
CA TRP A 91 8.16 6.69 -10.53
C TRP A 91 9.38 5.76 -10.51
N SER A 92 9.21 4.52 -10.03
CA SER A 92 10.28 3.52 -10.07
C SER A 92 10.61 3.07 -11.49
N LEU A 93 9.62 3.06 -12.39
CA LEU A 93 9.79 2.75 -13.80
C LEU A 93 10.56 3.84 -14.54
N HIS A 94 10.31 5.12 -14.23
CA HIS A 94 10.99 6.25 -14.88
C HIS A 94 12.44 6.46 -14.40
N ARG A 95 12.85 5.86 -13.27
CA ARG A 95 14.18 6.01 -12.67
C ARG A 95 15.19 4.92 -13.06
N ARG A 96 14.82 3.97 -13.91
CA ARG A 96 15.69 2.95 -14.50
C ARG A 96 16.10 3.33 -15.90
#